data_AF-A0A1A9AK28-F1
#
_entry.id   AF-A0A1A9AK28-F1
#
_cell.length_a   1.000
_cell.length_b   1.000
_cell.length_c   1.000
_cell.angle_alpha   90.00
_cell.angle_beta   90.00
_cell.angle_gamma   90.00
#
_symmetry.space_group_name_H-M   'P 1'
#
loop_
_entity.id
_entity.type
_entity.pdbx_description
1 polymer ?
#
loop_
_entity_poly.entity_id
_entity_poly.type
_entity_poly.pdbx_seq_one_letter_code
_entity_poly.pdbx_strand_id
1 'polypeptide(L)'
;MTINSDTEKYETFQVYSYYNSILNDLNEPRSSIAEEIISKVISKQTPDYHNIAENCKKLNDYITRSTSSKCIDNICFEITNFWLNNQVRSDFKETDNSSLDNYMKFMQGYDKLNSYASKIYYIHEKLFKKKKVLYKLYNDYDKLLDIFENYDSSKCVLLSTIVDDYNKIIVQYPYKDNSNFSEVLTHFRSTFEVNANEYIKKCSPKIMEFNSFVDPPISRTHSADYSNQSSGDVDRFPSQPSENIASTLAITLFGTSLGSFLILMFFYKITLFGYKLRNKKNKNILMTNNLCEETYELPVYTSEEHDRNSQYRNYNVTYQSLEN
;
A
#
# COMPACT_ATOMS: atom_id res chain seq x y z
N MET A 1 3.50 20.36 13.61
CA MET A 1 2.12 20.71 13.21
C MET A 1 1.26 19.49 13.43
N THR A 2 0.28 19.54 14.34
CA THR A 2 -0.67 18.45 14.60
C THR A 2 -1.88 18.65 13.70
N ILE A 3 -2.25 17.64 12.91
CA ILE A 3 -3.47 17.72 12.08
C ILE A 3 -4.68 17.42 12.98
N ASN A 4 -5.60 18.39 13.06
CA ASN A 4 -6.92 18.24 13.67
C ASN A 4 -7.87 17.44 12.76
N SER A 5 -8.81 16.77 13.41
CA SER A 5 -9.68 15.66 12.98
C SER A 5 -10.66 15.89 11.82
N ASP A 6 -10.53 16.95 11.02
CA ASP A 6 -11.67 17.41 10.24
C ASP A 6 -11.95 16.59 8.98
N THR A 7 -11.07 15.66 8.59
CA THR A 7 -11.44 14.47 7.80
C THR A 7 -10.44 13.34 8.06
N GLU A 8 -10.75 12.42 8.98
CA GLU A 8 -9.99 11.18 9.11
C GLU A 8 -10.13 10.36 7.80
N LYS A 9 -9.02 10.12 7.10
CA LYS A 9 -8.98 9.33 5.86
C LYS A 9 -8.10 8.10 6.03
N TYR A 10 -8.62 6.98 5.54
CA TYR A 10 -8.00 5.67 5.58
C TYR A 10 -7.83 5.12 4.16
N GLU A 11 -6.68 4.56 3.89
CA GLU A 11 -6.31 3.94 2.64
C GLU A 11 -6.90 2.53 2.57
N THR A 12 -7.28 2.10 1.38
CA THR A 12 -7.70 0.71 1.15
C THR A 12 -6.50 -0.23 1.29
N PHE A 13 -6.76 -1.52 1.52
CA PHE A 13 -5.73 -2.56 1.56
C PHE A 13 -4.79 -2.50 0.36
N GLN A 14 -5.33 -2.38 -0.86
CA GLN A 14 -4.54 -2.41 -2.08
C GLN A 14 -3.57 -1.22 -2.15
N VAL A 15 -4.05 -0.03 -1.81
CA VAL A 15 -3.26 1.20 -1.81
C VAL A 15 -2.19 1.15 -0.71
N TYR A 16 -2.58 0.82 0.51
CA TYR A 16 -1.65 0.68 1.63
C TYR A 16 -0.55 -0.32 1.30
N SER A 17 -0.93 -1.54 0.91
CA SER A 17 0.04 -2.60 0.66
C SER A 17 0.97 -2.31 -0.51
N TYR A 18 0.50 -1.62 -1.55
CA TYR A 18 1.37 -1.19 -2.65
C TYR A 18 2.49 -0.29 -2.13
N TYR A 19 2.15 0.83 -1.47
CA TYR A 19 3.15 1.79 -0.99
C TYR A 19 3.99 1.24 0.16
N ASN A 20 3.40 0.44 1.05
CA ASN A 20 4.12 -0.22 2.14
C ASN A 20 5.12 -1.26 1.61
N SER A 21 4.82 -1.94 0.49
CA SER A 21 5.77 -2.86 -0.14
C SER A 21 6.99 -2.14 -0.70
N ILE A 22 6.80 -0.97 -1.33
CA ILE A 22 7.90 -0.13 -1.84
C ILE A 22 8.75 0.41 -0.67
N LEU A 23 8.12 0.75 0.45
CA LEU A 23 8.82 1.21 1.66
C LEU A 23 9.69 0.12 2.28
N ASN A 24 9.24 -1.12 2.23
CA ASN A 24 9.93 -2.26 2.83
C ASN A 24 10.70 -3.12 1.83
N ASP A 25 10.85 -2.69 0.58
CA ASP A 25 11.57 -3.48 -0.42
C ASP A 25 13.07 -3.50 -0.11
N LEU A 26 13.59 -4.72 0.12
CA LEU A 26 14.98 -4.98 0.48
C LEU A 26 15.86 -5.30 -0.75
N ASN A 27 15.24 -5.59 -1.89
CA ASN A 27 15.93 -6.06 -3.10
C ASN A 27 16.44 -4.92 -3.98
N GLU A 28 15.97 -3.69 -3.74
CA GLU A 28 16.39 -2.51 -4.48
C GLU A 28 17.65 -1.91 -3.84
N PRO A 29 18.65 -1.46 -4.65
CA PRO A 29 19.84 -0.81 -4.12
C PRO A 29 19.45 0.37 -3.23
N ARG A 30 19.85 0.32 -1.97
CA ARG A 30 19.73 1.48 -1.08
C ARG A 30 20.65 2.57 -1.60
N SER A 31 20.11 3.76 -1.87
CA SER A 31 20.93 4.93 -2.11
C SER A 31 21.69 5.20 -0.82
N SER A 32 23.00 4.96 -0.84
CA SER A 32 23.82 5.14 0.35
C SER A 32 24.02 6.63 0.62
N ILE A 33 23.09 7.22 1.37
CA ILE A 33 23.40 8.46 2.09
C ILE A 33 24.56 8.13 3.03
N ALA A 34 25.66 8.86 2.84
CA ALA A 34 26.83 8.78 3.69
C ALA A 34 26.47 9.20 5.11
N GLU A 35 26.95 8.47 6.12
CA GLU A 35 26.61 8.73 7.52
C GLU A 35 27.08 10.12 7.97
N GLU A 36 28.13 10.65 7.34
CA GLU A 36 28.63 12.01 7.54
C GLU A 36 27.57 13.07 7.23
N ILE A 37 26.68 12.83 6.28
CA ILE A 37 25.57 13.75 5.94
C ILE A 37 24.55 13.75 7.07
N ILE A 38 24.19 12.57 7.58
CA ILE A 38 23.22 12.43 8.68
C ILE A 38 23.78 13.03 9.96
N SER A 39 25.04 12.73 10.29
CA SER A 39 25.70 13.21 11.52
C SER A 39 25.97 14.71 11.56
N LYS A 40 26.01 15.39 10.41
CA LYS A 40 26.04 16.86 10.34
C LYS A 40 24.75 17.51 10.83
N VAL A 41 23.61 16.81 10.69
CA VAL A 41 22.29 17.33 11.06
C VAL A 41 21.80 16.77 12.39
N ILE A 42 22.10 15.50 12.66
CA ILE A 42 21.71 14.78 13.88
C ILE A 42 22.97 14.35 14.63
N SER A 43 23.16 14.84 15.86
CA SER A 43 24.33 14.48 16.66
C SER A 43 24.43 12.97 16.89
N LYS A 44 25.63 12.39 16.79
CA LYS A 44 25.89 10.99 17.13
C LYS A 44 25.64 10.66 18.61
N GLN A 45 25.53 11.68 19.47
CA GLN A 45 25.19 11.54 20.89
C GLN A 45 23.67 11.45 21.13
N THR A 46 22.85 11.60 20.08
CA THR A 46 21.39 11.49 20.20
C THR A 46 21.01 10.07 20.63
N PRO A 47 20.11 9.90 21.63
CA PRO A 47 19.55 8.59 21.95
C PRO A 47 18.99 7.90 20.70
N ASP A 48 19.23 6.60 20.56
CA ASP A 48 18.83 5.80 19.40
C ASP A 48 19.36 6.29 18.04
N TYR A 49 20.49 7.03 18.03
CA TYR A 49 21.10 7.56 16.79
C TYR A 49 21.23 6.51 15.69
N HIS A 50 21.65 5.28 16.01
CA HIS A 50 21.80 4.23 15.00
C HIS A 50 20.48 3.91 14.29
N ASN A 51 19.40 3.75 15.04
CA ASN A 51 18.06 3.50 14.48
C ASN A 51 17.57 4.70 13.69
N ILE A 52 17.79 5.92 14.20
CA ILE A 52 17.44 7.16 13.49
C ILE A 52 18.19 7.26 12.16
N ALA A 53 19.50 6.98 12.14
CA ALA A 53 20.32 7.04 10.94
C ALA A 53 19.89 6.00 9.89
N GLU A 54 19.62 4.76 10.29
CA GLU A 54 19.08 3.74 9.38
C GLU A 54 17.70 4.12 8.84
N ASN A 55 16.83 4.69 9.68
CA ASN A 55 15.54 5.20 9.24
C ASN A 55 15.68 6.41 8.29
N CYS A 56 16.67 7.29 8.47
CA CYS A 56 16.96 8.40 7.54
C CYS A 56 17.41 7.89 6.17
N LYS A 57 18.28 6.86 6.12
CA LYS A 57 18.68 6.20 4.87
C LYS A 57 17.46 5.60 4.17
N LYS A 58 16.65 4.84 4.89
CA LYS A 58 15.41 4.22 4.37
C LYS A 58 14.41 5.27 3.86
N LEU A 59 14.26 6.38 4.59
CA LEU A 59 13.38 7.50 4.21
C LEU A 59 13.84 8.13 2.88
N ASN A 60 15.13 8.38 2.73
CA ASN A 60 15.69 8.89 1.48
C ASN A 60 15.44 7.96 0.30
N ASP A 61 15.73 6.66 0.48
CA ASP A 61 15.53 5.66 -0.55
C ASP A 61 14.07 5.63 -0.99
N TYR A 62 13.16 5.60 -0.02
CA TYR A 62 11.74 5.55 -0.29
C TYR A 62 11.24 6.79 -1.03
N ILE A 63 11.59 7.99 -0.56
CA ILE A 63 11.13 9.24 -1.18
C ILE A 63 11.74 9.39 -2.59
N THR A 64 13.02 9.05 -2.77
CA THR A 64 13.67 9.08 -4.08
C THR A 64 12.97 8.13 -5.06
N ARG A 65 12.60 6.92 -4.64
CA ARG A 65 11.83 5.97 -5.46
C ARG A 65 10.39 6.41 -5.70
N SER A 66 9.73 6.98 -4.70
CA SER A 66 8.32 7.38 -4.79
C SER A 66 8.13 8.61 -5.67
N THR A 67 9.13 9.48 -5.74
CA THR A 67 9.13 10.66 -6.62
C THR A 67 9.47 10.29 -8.07
N SER A 68 10.30 9.26 -8.30
CA SER A 68 10.58 8.74 -9.65
C SER A 68 9.46 7.85 -10.22
N SER A 69 8.72 7.12 -9.39
CA SER A 69 7.66 6.17 -9.78
C SER A 69 6.22 6.74 -9.76
N LYS A 70 6.08 8.07 -9.68
CA LYS A 70 4.80 8.82 -9.52
C LYS A 70 4.00 8.40 -8.27
N CYS A 71 4.35 9.01 -7.13
CA CYS A 71 3.47 9.07 -5.96
C CYS A 71 2.10 9.65 -6.35
N ILE A 72 1.03 8.86 -6.17
CA ILE A 72 -0.35 9.28 -6.46
C ILE A 72 -0.86 10.07 -5.25
N ASP A 73 -1.36 11.28 -5.50
CA ASP A 73 -2.14 12.10 -4.56
C ASP A 73 -1.56 12.23 -3.14
N ASN A 74 -0.23 12.33 -3.00
CA ASN A 74 0.50 12.38 -1.72
C ASN A 74 0.40 11.13 -0.83
N ILE A 75 -0.23 10.04 -1.30
CA ILE A 75 -0.47 8.85 -0.48
C ILE A 75 0.84 8.22 0.01
N CYS A 76 1.89 8.23 -0.80
CA CYS A 76 3.21 7.73 -0.37
C CYS A 76 3.70 8.47 0.88
N PHE A 77 3.46 9.77 0.98
CA PHE A 77 3.85 10.57 2.14
C PHE A 77 2.98 10.27 3.35
N GLU A 78 1.69 10.00 3.17
CA GLU A 78 0.82 9.54 4.27
C GLU A 78 1.29 8.21 4.85
N ILE A 79 1.64 7.25 3.98
CA ILE A 79 2.19 5.95 4.41
C ILE A 79 3.56 6.12 5.07
N THR A 80 4.43 6.97 4.52
CA THR A 80 5.74 7.30 5.12
C THR A 80 5.58 7.93 6.50
N ASN A 81 4.67 8.89 6.61
CA ASN A 81 4.42 9.60 7.84
C ASN A 81 3.87 8.66 8.91
N PHE A 82 2.94 7.77 8.55
CA PHE A 82 2.47 6.72 9.44
C PHE A 82 3.61 5.80 9.90
N TRP A 83 4.47 5.34 8.97
CA TRP A 83 5.60 4.49 9.30
C TRP A 83 6.57 5.17 10.27
N LEU A 84 6.94 6.44 10.04
CA LEU A 84 7.79 7.21 10.94
C LEU A 84 7.14 7.40 12.32
N ASN A 85 5.84 7.71 12.37
CA ASN A 85 5.09 7.77 13.63
C ASN A 85 5.16 6.43 14.39
N ASN A 86 5.14 5.31 13.68
CA ASN A 86 5.32 4.00 14.30
C ASN A 86 6.76 3.71 14.75
N GLN A 87 7.77 4.29 14.11
CA GLN A 87 9.18 4.17 14.54
C GLN A 87 9.46 4.95 15.83
N VAL A 88 8.83 6.11 15.99
CA VAL A 88 9.06 6.97 17.17
C VAL A 88 8.19 6.62 18.35
N ARG A 89 7.09 5.90 18.16
CA ARG A 89 6.17 5.53 19.23
C ARG A 89 6.57 4.20 19.85
N SER A 90 6.83 4.19 21.16
CA SER A 90 6.92 2.94 21.93
C SER A 90 5.52 2.45 22.33
N ASP A 91 5.35 1.13 22.49
CA ASP A 91 4.09 0.55 22.98
C ASP A 91 3.78 0.91 24.45
N PHE A 92 4.75 1.49 25.18
CA PHE A 92 4.67 1.72 26.64
C PHE A 92 4.68 3.19 27.07
N LYS A 93 4.98 4.12 26.16
CA LYS A 93 4.94 5.57 26.42
C LYS A 93 4.42 6.28 25.18
N GLU A 94 3.45 7.17 25.39
CA GLU A 94 3.19 8.28 24.48
C GLU A 94 4.52 8.98 24.27
N THR A 95 5.15 8.71 23.13
CA THR A 95 6.48 9.23 22.90
C THR A 95 6.29 10.68 22.50
N ASP A 96 7.00 11.53 23.22
CA ASP A 96 7.08 12.96 22.96
C ASP A 96 7.44 13.18 21.48
N ASN A 97 6.81 14.20 20.87
CA ASN A 97 6.96 14.52 19.45
C ASN A 97 8.42 14.77 19.05
N SER A 98 9.29 15.04 20.03
CA SER A 98 10.71 15.33 19.89
C SER A 98 11.51 14.29 19.09
N SER A 99 11.12 13.00 19.14
CA SER A 99 11.79 11.97 18.31
C SER A 99 11.46 12.10 16.82
N LEU A 100 10.27 12.61 16.46
CA LEU A 100 9.89 12.87 15.07
C LEU A 100 10.65 14.08 14.49
N ASP A 101 10.97 15.06 15.34
CA ASP A 101 11.70 16.26 14.96
C ASP A 101 13.09 15.95 14.39
N ASN A 102 13.72 14.86 14.83
CA ASN A 102 15.01 14.43 14.27
C ASN A 102 14.90 14.12 12.77
N TYR A 103 13.83 13.43 12.35
CA TYR A 103 13.59 13.16 10.93
C TYR A 103 13.24 14.44 10.16
N MET A 104 12.45 15.34 10.75
CA MET A 104 12.15 16.64 10.14
C MET A 104 13.42 17.48 9.92
N LYS A 105 14.29 17.55 10.93
CA LYS A 105 15.59 18.25 10.84
C LYS A 105 16.45 17.65 9.73
N PHE A 106 16.59 16.32 9.69
CA PHE A 106 17.32 15.64 8.62
C PHE A 106 16.77 15.99 7.23
N MET A 107 15.45 15.93 7.04
CA MET A 107 14.85 16.27 5.75
C MET A 107 15.08 17.74 5.38
N GLN A 108 14.97 18.66 6.33
CA GLN A 108 15.23 20.10 6.10
C GLN A 108 16.71 20.38 5.77
N GLY A 109 17.62 19.69 6.45
CA GLY A 109 19.07 19.83 6.24
C GLY A 109 19.62 19.06 5.04
N TYR A 110 18.76 18.33 4.31
CA TYR A 110 19.16 17.56 3.14
C TYR A 110 18.37 18.01 1.91
N ASP A 111 19.04 18.73 0.99
CA ASP A 111 18.41 19.42 -0.15
C ASP A 111 17.47 18.56 -0.98
N LYS A 112 17.78 17.26 -1.13
CA LYS A 112 16.93 16.32 -1.89
C LYS A 112 15.58 16.03 -1.24
N LEU A 113 15.47 16.22 0.09
CA LEU A 113 14.27 15.90 0.87
C LEU A 113 13.59 17.12 1.48
N ASN A 114 14.21 18.30 1.44
CA ASN A 114 13.72 19.51 2.10
C ASN A 114 12.28 19.87 1.71
N SER A 115 11.94 19.76 0.42
CA SER A 115 10.59 20.03 -0.08
C SER A 115 9.50 19.12 0.51
N TYR A 116 9.87 17.95 1.05
CA TYR A 116 8.96 16.97 1.62
C TYR A 116 8.90 17.00 3.14
N ALA A 117 9.74 17.79 3.81
CA ALA A 117 9.79 17.83 5.28
C ALA A 117 8.42 18.22 5.90
N SER A 118 7.68 19.11 5.22
CA SER A 118 6.33 19.53 5.62
C SER A 118 5.28 18.43 5.57
N LYS A 119 5.57 17.31 4.89
CA LYS A 119 4.67 16.14 4.79
C LYS A 119 4.80 15.20 5.99
N ILE A 120 5.83 15.39 6.82
CA ILE A 120 6.01 14.62 8.05
C ILE A 120 5.40 15.40 9.21
N TYR A 121 4.50 14.75 9.93
CA TYR A 121 3.74 15.36 11.01
C TYR A 121 3.36 14.31 12.05
N TYR A 122 3.24 14.73 13.30
CA TYR A 122 2.77 13.85 14.35
C TYR A 122 1.29 13.55 14.19
N ILE A 123 0.94 12.28 14.06
CA ILE A 123 -0.44 11.81 13.94
C ILE A 123 -1.02 11.74 15.34
N HIS A 124 -2.15 12.42 15.61
CA HIS A 124 -2.79 12.38 16.92
C HIS A 124 -3.12 10.94 17.36
N GLU A 125 -2.97 10.64 18.65
CA GLU A 125 -2.99 9.28 19.21
C GLU A 125 -4.22 8.46 18.83
N LYS A 126 -5.41 9.08 18.87
CA LYS A 126 -6.68 8.43 18.47
C LYS A 126 -6.63 7.96 17.00
N LEU A 127 -6.18 8.84 16.10
CA LEU A 127 -6.07 8.53 14.68
C LEU A 127 -4.97 7.50 14.41
N PHE A 128 -3.83 7.63 15.10
CA PHE A 128 -2.71 6.71 14.98
C PHE A 128 -3.12 5.29 15.40
N LYS A 129 -3.78 5.12 16.55
CA LYS A 129 -4.28 3.81 17.02
C LYS A 129 -5.22 3.16 16.01
N LYS A 130 -6.14 3.94 15.43
CA LYS A 130 -7.10 3.45 14.43
C LYS A 130 -6.42 3.05 13.11
N LYS A 131 -5.43 3.81 12.64
CA LYS A 131 -4.57 3.42 11.51
C LYS A 131 -3.72 2.18 11.82
N LYS A 132 -3.14 2.10 13.03
CA LYS A 132 -2.27 0.99 13.46
C LYS A 132 -2.99 -0.36 13.42
N VAL A 133 -4.21 -0.45 13.96
CA VAL A 133 -4.97 -1.71 13.92
C VAL A 133 -5.39 -2.09 12.50
N LEU A 134 -5.79 -1.12 11.68
CA LEU A 134 -6.18 -1.35 10.29
C LEU A 134 -5.01 -1.86 9.44
N TYR A 135 -3.86 -1.20 9.53
CA TYR A 135 -2.70 -1.57 8.75
C TYR A 135 -2.04 -2.86 9.27
N LYS A 136 -2.14 -3.17 10.57
CA LYS A 136 -1.77 -4.50 11.08
C LYS A 136 -2.61 -5.59 10.40
N LEU A 137 -3.94 -5.42 10.37
CA LEU A 137 -4.85 -6.35 9.68
C LEU A 137 -4.45 -6.53 8.21
N TYR A 138 -4.11 -5.44 7.52
CA TYR A 138 -3.64 -5.47 6.13
C TYR A 138 -2.32 -6.22 5.97
N ASN A 139 -1.34 -5.99 6.85
CA ASN A 139 -0.07 -6.69 6.79
C ASN A 139 -0.23 -8.19 7.05
N ASP A 140 -1.11 -8.59 7.97
CA ASP A 140 -1.37 -10.00 8.25
C ASP A 140 -2.08 -10.68 7.07
N TYR A 141 -3.01 -9.99 6.41
CA TYR A 141 -3.60 -10.48 5.16
C TYR A 141 -2.60 -10.56 4.01
N ASP A 142 -1.64 -9.62 3.93
CA ASP A 142 -0.61 -9.69 2.90
C ASP A 142 0.29 -10.90 3.06
N LYS A 143 0.72 -11.18 4.30
CA LYS A 143 1.47 -12.40 4.64
C LYS A 143 0.69 -13.65 4.27
N LEU A 144 -0.63 -13.67 4.42
CA LEU A 144 -1.44 -14.79 3.98
C LEU A 144 -1.36 -14.97 2.44
N LEU A 145 -1.42 -13.86 1.69
CA LEU A 145 -1.31 -13.87 0.23
C LEU A 145 0.06 -14.36 -0.28
N ASP A 146 1.15 -14.13 0.46
CA ASP A 146 2.47 -14.72 0.18
C ASP A 146 2.44 -16.25 0.11
N ILE A 147 1.55 -16.90 0.85
CA ILE A 147 1.67 -18.34 1.10
C ILE A 147 0.74 -19.16 0.18
N PHE A 148 -0.12 -18.55 -0.66
CA PHE A 148 -1.22 -19.25 -1.39
C PHE A 148 -0.83 -20.26 -2.50
N GLU A 149 0.35 -20.87 -2.47
CA GLU A 149 0.76 -21.86 -3.48
C GLU A 149 0.22 -23.27 -3.23
N ASN A 150 0.05 -23.74 -1.97
CA ASN A 150 -0.46 -25.10 -1.64
C ASN A 150 -1.20 -25.15 -0.29
N TYR A 151 -2.27 -25.95 -0.12
CA TYR A 151 -3.00 -26.04 1.17
C TYR A 151 -2.09 -26.37 2.36
N ASP A 152 -2.20 -25.59 3.43
CA ASP A 152 -1.44 -25.76 4.67
C ASP A 152 -2.34 -25.40 5.87
N SER A 153 -2.43 -26.31 6.85
CA SER A 153 -3.18 -26.12 8.10
C SER A 153 -2.71 -24.90 8.93
N SER A 154 -1.44 -24.50 8.83
CA SER A 154 -0.91 -23.30 9.49
C SER A 154 -1.62 -22.03 9.00
N LYS A 155 -2.14 -22.04 7.77
CA LYS A 155 -2.92 -20.93 7.20
C LYS A 155 -4.29 -20.79 7.82
N CYS A 156 -4.87 -21.87 8.33
CA CYS A 156 -6.14 -21.79 9.05
C CYS A 156 -5.98 -21.00 10.35
N VAL A 157 -4.83 -21.11 11.02
CA VAL A 157 -4.50 -20.29 12.20
C VAL A 157 -4.38 -18.82 11.83
N LEU A 158 -3.66 -18.50 10.74
CA LEU A 158 -3.52 -17.13 10.27
C LEU A 158 -4.85 -16.53 9.80
N LEU A 159 -5.64 -17.29 9.04
CA LEU A 159 -6.98 -16.90 8.61
C LEU A 159 -7.88 -16.60 9.82
N SER A 160 -7.92 -17.51 10.80
CA SER A 160 -8.69 -17.30 12.04
C SER A 160 -8.25 -16.03 12.75
N THR A 161 -6.94 -15.80 12.86
CA THR A 161 -6.38 -14.60 13.49
C THR A 161 -6.83 -13.32 12.78
N ILE A 162 -6.85 -13.31 11.44
CA ILE A 162 -7.30 -12.15 10.65
C ILE A 162 -8.79 -11.87 10.88
N VAL A 163 -9.63 -12.91 10.91
CA VAL A 163 -11.07 -12.76 11.19
C VAL A 163 -11.30 -12.25 12.61
N ASP A 164 -10.60 -12.80 13.59
CA ASP A 164 -10.69 -12.39 15.00
C ASP A 164 -10.25 -10.93 15.17
N ASP A 165 -9.15 -10.52 14.54
CA ASP A 165 -8.66 -9.15 14.61
C ASP A 165 -9.61 -8.18 13.91
N TYR A 166 -10.20 -8.55 12.76
CA TYR A 166 -11.27 -7.76 12.15
C TYR A 166 -12.46 -7.60 13.10
N ASN A 167 -12.93 -8.71 13.68
CA ASN A 167 -14.10 -8.70 14.57
C ASN A 167 -13.85 -7.84 15.82
N LYS A 168 -12.65 -7.87 16.38
CA LYS A 168 -12.23 -6.96 17.46
C LYS A 168 -12.25 -5.49 17.01
N ILE A 169 -11.78 -5.19 15.80
CA ILE A 169 -11.81 -3.82 15.26
C ILE A 169 -13.26 -3.32 15.13
N ILE A 170 -14.18 -4.16 14.63
CA ILE A 170 -15.61 -3.80 14.55
C ILE A 170 -16.20 -3.50 15.93
N VAL A 171 -15.88 -4.32 16.94
CA VAL A 171 -16.35 -4.09 18.33
C VAL A 171 -15.74 -2.81 18.92
N GLN A 172 -14.46 -2.54 18.65
CA GLN A 172 -13.75 -1.38 19.16
C GLN A 172 -14.25 -0.06 18.53
N TYR A 173 -14.67 -0.10 17.26
CA TYR A 173 -15.14 1.06 16.50
C TYR A 173 -16.53 0.78 15.89
N PRO A 174 -17.59 0.69 16.71
CA PRO A 174 -18.87 0.11 16.30
C PRO A 174 -19.73 1.02 15.40
N TYR A 175 -19.44 2.32 15.36
CA TYR A 175 -20.26 3.30 14.66
C TYR A 175 -19.57 3.85 13.40
N LYS A 176 -20.39 4.15 12.39
CA LYS A 176 -19.99 4.97 11.24
C LYS A 176 -19.74 6.39 11.75
N ASP A 177 -18.47 6.77 11.86
CA ASP A 177 -18.08 8.16 12.04
C ASP A 177 -18.00 8.86 10.68
N ASN A 178 -17.65 10.14 10.66
CA ASN A 178 -17.52 10.93 9.43
C ASN A 178 -16.28 10.54 8.60
N SER A 179 -15.62 9.42 8.91
CA SER A 179 -14.47 8.91 8.18
C SER A 179 -14.89 7.81 7.20
N ASN A 180 -14.00 7.48 6.27
CA ASN A 180 -14.19 6.33 5.37
C ASN A 180 -13.76 4.98 6.02
N PHE A 181 -13.56 4.92 7.34
CA PHE A 181 -13.03 3.73 8.01
C PHE A 181 -13.92 2.49 7.86
N SER A 182 -15.23 2.67 8.05
CA SER A 182 -16.18 1.56 7.90
C SER A 182 -16.22 1.03 6.47
N GLU A 183 -16.19 1.93 5.49
CA GLU A 183 -16.15 1.60 4.06
C GLU A 183 -14.91 0.77 3.71
N VAL A 184 -13.71 1.20 4.13
CA VAL A 184 -12.47 0.46 3.81
C VAL A 184 -12.41 -0.90 4.48
N LEU A 185 -12.99 -1.06 5.69
CA LEU A 185 -13.11 -2.36 6.37
C LEU A 185 -14.13 -3.27 5.71
N THR A 186 -15.29 -2.75 5.32
CA THR A 186 -16.28 -3.53 4.56
C THR A 186 -15.70 -3.98 3.23
N HIS A 187 -14.99 -3.11 2.51
CA HIS A 187 -14.32 -3.48 1.27
C HIS A 187 -13.23 -4.55 1.46
N PHE A 188 -12.45 -4.43 2.54
CA PHE A 188 -11.46 -5.44 2.92
C PHE A 188 -12.12 -6.80 3.14
N ARG A 189 -13.19 -6.85 3.97
CA ARG A 189 -13.94 -8.08 4.25
C ARG A 189 -14.44 -8.74 2.97
N SER A 190 -15.14 -8.00 2.11
CA SER A 190 -15.67 -8.56 0.86
C SER A 190 -14.56 -9.12 -0.04
N THR A 191 -13.41 -8.44 -0.09
CA THR A 191 -12.25 -8.90 -0.85
C THR A 191 -11.66 -10.18 -0.25
N PHE A 192 -11.54 -10.24 1.08
CA PHE A 192 -11.03 -11.38 1.81
C PHE A 192 -11.93 -12.61 1.62
N GLU A 193 -13.24 -12.47 1.85
CA GLU A 193 -14.22 -13.57 1.75
C GLU A 193 -14.22 -14.19 0.36
N VAL A 194 -14.11 -13.37 -0.70
CA VAL A 194 -14.03 -13.84 -2.09
C VAL A 194 -12.73 -14.62 -2.33
N ASN A 195 -11.58 -14.04 -1.97
CA ASN A 195 -10.28 -14.63 -2.31
C ASN A 195 -9.91 -15.84 -1.45
N ALA A 196 -10.37 -15.87 -0.19
CA ALA A 196 -10.06 -16.95 0.76
C ALA A 196 -11.17 -18.01 0.84
N ASN A 197 -12.27 -17.88 0.10
CA ASN A 197 -13.45 -18.75 0.21
C ASN A 197 -13.13 -20.25 0.22
N GLU A 198 -12.37 -20.71 -0.79
CA GLU A 198 -12.01 -22.12 -0.92
C GLU A 198 -11.15 -22.61 0.24
N TYR A 199 -10.30 -21.74 0.78
CA TYR A 199 -9.45 -22.05 1.92
C TYR A 199 -10.23 -22.11 3.22
N ILE A 200 -11.09 -21.12 3.47
CA ILE A 200 -11.96 -21.06 4.66
C ILE A 200 -12.80 -22.33 4.76
N LYS A 201 -13.36 -22.82 3.63
CA LYS A 201 -14.14 -24.07 3.58
C LYS A 201 -13.35 -25.33 3.96
N LYS A 202 -12.03 -25.32 3.79
CA LYS A 202 -11.15 -26.46 4.10
C LYS A 202 -10.66 -26.46 5.54
N CYS A 203 -10.77 -25.35 6.25
CA CYS A 203 -10.28 -25.24 7.62
C CYS A 203 -11.18 -25.97 8.62
N SER A 204 -10.53 -26.69 9.54
CA SER A 204 -11.15 -27.31 10.72
C SER A 204 -10.29 -26.97 11.95
N PRO A 205 -10.84 -26.32 13.00
CA PRO A 205 -12.26 -25.97 13.18
C PRO A 205 -12.74 -24.88 12.22
N LYS A 206 -14.07 -24.76 12.08
CA LYS A 206 -14.71 -23.74 11.25
C LYS A 206 -14.29 -22.35 11.73
N ILE A 207 -13.82 -21.52 10.80
CA ILE A 207 -13.46 -20.13 11.05
C ILE A 207 -14.71 -19.34 11.44
N MET A 208 -14.57 -18.41 12.39
CA MET A 208 -15.66 -17.53 12.79
C MET A 208 -16.19 -16.70 11.62
N GLU A 209 -17.42 -16.24 11.74
CA GLU A 209 -18.01 -15.36 10.74
C GLU A 209 -17.60 -13.90 11.02
N PHE A 210 -17.48 -13.13 9.96
CA PHE A 210 -17.17 -11.70 10.05
C PHE A 210 -18.36 -10.93 10.61
N ASN A 211 -18.10 -10.07 11.60
CA ASN A 211 -19.05 -9.10 12.12
C ASN A 211 -19.37 -8.03 11.07
N SER A 212 -20.50 -7.36 11.24
CA SER A 212 -20.93 -6.23 10.42
C SER A 212 -21.09 -5.01 11.30
N PHE A 213 -20.88 -3.80 10.75
CA PHE A 213 -21.22 -2.57 11.45
C PHE A 213 -22.73 -2.54 11.73
N VAL A 214 -23.10 -2.08 12.92
CA VAL A 214 -24.51 -1.89 13.30
C VAL A 214 -24.89 -0.46 12.89
N ASP A 215 -26.01 -0.29 12.19
CA ASP A 215 -26.53 1.04 11.94
C ASP A 215 -26.92 1.71 13.27
N PRO A 216 -26.61 2.99 13.49
CA PRO A 216 -26.96 3.66 14.73
C PRO A 216 -28.48 3.59 14.94
N PRO A 217 -28.95 3.33 16.17
CA PRO A 217 -30.38 3.35 16.44
C PRO A 217 -30.92 4.72 16.05
N ILE A 218 -31.92 4.73 15.16
CA ILE A 218 -32.60 5.95 14.72
C ILE A 218 -33.16 6.61 15.98
N SER A 219 -32.54 7.70 16.41
CA SER A 219 -33.09 8.59 17.42
C SER A 219 -34.41 9.12 16.87
N ARG A 220 -35.53 8.52 17.26
CA ARG A 220 -36.86 9.09 17.03
C ARG A 220 -36.96 10.36 17.88
N THR A 221 -36.47 11.48 17.37
CA THR A 221 -36.93 12.78 17.84
C THR A 221 -38.41 12.88 17.48
N HIS A 222 -39.23 12.88 18.52
CA HIS A 222 -40.64 13.22 18.45
C HIS A 222 -40.81 14.59 17.77
N SER A 223 -41.36 14.60 16.56
CA SER A 223 -42.11 15.74 16.05
C SER A 223 -43.57 15.32 16.00
N ALA A 224 -44.31 15.87 16.95
CA ALA A 224 -45.76 15.82 17.04
C ALA A 224 -46.40 16.61 15.89
N ASP A 225 -47.61 16.15 15.54
CA ASP A 225 -48.75 16.87 14.97
C ASP A 225 -48.56 17.71 13.70
N TYR A 226 -49.25 17.31 12.62
CA TYR A 226 -50.54 17.92 12.25
C TYR A 226 -51.41 16.91 11.48
N SER A 227 -52.68 16.91 11.82
CA SER A 227 -53.72 16.01 11.34
C SER A 227 -54.59 16.65 10.24
N ASN A 228 -55.15 15.78 9.39
CA ASN A 228 -56.43 15.85 8.65
C ASN A 228 -56.68 16.97 7.62
N GLN A 229 -57.01 16.59 6.36
CA GLN A 229 -58.39 16.62 5.88
C GLN A 229 -58.60 15.89 4.53
N SER A 230 -59.81 15.35 4.38
CA SER A 230 -60.35 14.56 3.27
C SER A 230 -61.29 15.40 2.39
N SER A 231 -61.26 15.17 1.07
CA SER A 231 -62.36 15.30 0.08
C SER A 231 -61.75 14.94 -1.30
N GLY A 232 -62.30 14.15 -2.21
CA GLY A 232 -63.69 13.86 -2.54
C GLY A 232 -63.90 14.12 -4.05
N ASP A 233 -63.66 13.07 -4.85
CA ASP A 233 -64.30 12.74 -6.15
C ASP A 233 -64.14 13.58 -7.45
N VAL A 234 -64.23 12.83 -8.56
CA VAL A 234 -64.66 13.14 -9.93
C VAL A 234 -63.59 13.21 -11.06
N ASP A 235 -63.67 12.13 -11.86
CA ASP A 235 -63.60 12.02 -13.32
C ASP A 235 -62.44 11.29 -14.04
N ARG A 236 -62.90 10.39 -14.91
CA ARG A 236 -62.23 9.38 -15.71
C ARG A 236 -62.32 9.79 -17.16
N PHE A 237 -61.24 9.73 -17.94
CA PHE A 237 -61.16 9.04 -19.24
C PHE A 237 -59.69 8.98 -19.74
N PRO A 238 -59.28 7.90 -20.44
CA PRO A 238 -57.88 7.60 -20.73
C PRO A 238 -57.46 8.01 -22.15
N SER A 239 -56.18 8.31 -22.35
CA SER A 239 -55.55 8.37 -23.68
C SER A 239 -54.14 7.79 -23.60
N GLN A 240 -53.87 6.81 -24.46
CA GLN A 240 -52.64 6.03 -24.61
C GLN A 240 -51.47 6.83 -25.24
N PRO A 241 -50.25 6.26 -25.33
CA PRO A 241 -48.98 6.97 -25.15
C PRO A 241 -48.36 7.48 -26.45
N SER A 242 -47.54 8.53 -26.36
CA SER A 242 -46.56 8.89 -27.40
C SER A 242 -45.15 8.56 -26.92
N GLU A 243 -44.61 7.47 -27.43
CA GLU A 243 -43.25 7.02 -27.20
C GLU A 243 -42.26 7.62 -28.21
N ASN A 244 -41.06 7.93 -27.70
CA ASN A 244 -39.76 7.61 -28.30
C ASN A 244 -39.24 8.40 -29.52
N ILE A 245 -38.61 9.56 -29.27
CA ILE A 245 -37.42 10.00 -30.04
C ILE A 245 -36.32 10.59 -29.13
N ALA A 246 -36.67 11.19 -27.98
CA ALA A 246 -35.69 11.79 -27.07
C ALA A 246 -34.92 10.79 -26.17
N SER A 247 -35.47 9.59 -25.95
CA SER A 247 -34.93 8.59 -25.01
C SER A 247 -33.66 7.90 -25.54
N THR A 248 -33.59 7.66 -26.85
CA THR A 248 -32.53 6.84 -27.46
C THR A 248 -31.16 7.53 -27.50
N LEU A 249 -31.14 8.87 -27.49
CA LEU A 249 -29.91 9.67 -27.47
C LEU A 249 -29.37 9.91 -26.05
N ALA A 250 -30.25 9.93 -25.03
CA ALA A 250 -29.83 10.03 -23.64
C ALA A 250 -29.20 8.71 -23.15
N ILE A 251 -29.79 7.56 -23.48
CA ILE A 251 -29.32 6.25 -23.03
C ILE A 251 -27.91 5.92 -23.56
N THR A 252 -27.58 6.35 -24.77
CA THR A 252 -26.27 6.10 -25.39
C THR A 252 -25.14 6.96 -24.81
N LEU A 253 -25.41 8.20 -24.41
CA LEU A 253 -24.40 9.10 -23.80
C LEU A 253 -24.14 8.78 -22.32
N PHE A 254 -25.17 8.40 -21.55
CA PHE A 254 -24.99 7.97 -20.16
C PHE A 254 -24.42 6.56 -20.03
N GLY A 255 -24.77 5.64 -20.94
CA GLY A 255 -24.26 4.27 -20.92
C GLY A 255 -22.77 4.17 -21.26
N THR A 256 -22.30 4.97 -22.22
CA THR A 256 -20.88 4.96 -22.65
C THR A 256 -19.95 5.64 -21.66
N SER A 257 -20.39 6.73 -21.03
CA SER A 257 -19.60 7.43 -19.98
C SER A 257 -19.48 6.59 -18.72
N LEU A 258 -20.57 5.98 -18.24
CA LEU A 258 -20.54 5.11 -17.06
C LEU A 258 -19.77 3.81 -17.34
N GLY A 259 -19.95 3.22 -18.53
CA GLY A 259 -19.22 2.02 -18.95
C GLY A 259 -17.71 2.24 -19.06
N SER A 260 -17.29 3.35 -19.69
CA SER A 260 -15.87 3.71 -19.80
C SER A 260 -15.24 3.97 -18.43
N PHE A 261 -15.93 4.68 -17.54
CA PHE A 261 -15.47 4.91 -16.17
C PHE A 261 -15.29 3.61 -15.38
N LEU A 262 -16.25 2.68 -15.48
CA LEU A 262 -16.15 1.38 -14.82
C LEU A 262 -14.98 0.56 -15.39
N ILE A 263 -14.79 0.54 -16.70
CA ILE A 263 -13.68 -0.17 -17.36
C ILE A 263 -12.33 0.42 -16.95
N LEU A 264 -12.18 1.75 -16.93
CA LEU A 264 -10.96 2.42 -16.46
C LEU A 264 -10.71 2.15 -14.96
N MET A 265 -11.76 2.11 -14.14
CA MET A 265 -11.65 1.75 -12.72
C MET A 265 -11.21 0.28 -12.54
N PHE A 266 -11.71 -0.64 -13.38
CA PHE A 266 -11.25 -2.03 -13.41
C PHE A 266 -9.79 -2.13 -13.83
N PHE A 267 -9.36 -1.45 -14.91
CA PHE A 267 -7.97 -1.45 -15.34
C PHE A 267 -7.03 -0.78 -14.33
N TYR A 268 -7.45 0.28 -13.63
CA TYR A 268 -6.70 0.89 -12.53
C TYR A 268 -6.49 -0.11 -11.39
N LYS A 269 -7.55 -0.82 -10.95
CA LYS A 269 -7.44 -1.85 -9.91
C LYS A 269 -6.59 -3.04 -10.36
N ILE A 270 -6.73 -3.49 -11.61
CA ILE A 270 -5.93 -4.59 -12.19
C ILE A 270 -4.47 -4.17 -12.34
N THR A 271 -4.17 -2.91 -12.67
CA THR A 271 -2.78 -2.42 -12.76
C THR A 271 -2.12 -2.37 -11.38
N LEU A 272 -2.85 -1.93 -10.35
CA LEU A 272 -2.34 -1.89 -8.97
C LEU A 272 -2.14 -3.31 -8.40
N PHE A 273 -3.07 -4.23 -8.66
CA PHE A 273 -2.99 -5.63 -8.25
C PHE A 273 -1.96 -6.42 -9.07
N GLY A 274 -1.90 -6.16 -10.38
CA GLY A 274 -0.99 -6.75 -11.34
C GLY A 274 0.45 -6.34 -11.08
N TYR A 275 0.72 -5.08 -10.73
CA TYR A 275 2.07 -4.66 -10.33
C TYR A 275 2.55 -5.45 -9.10
N LYS A 276 1.70 -5.64 -8.09
CA LYS A 276 2.08 -6.36 -6.87
C LYS A 276 2.30 -7.86 -7.13
N LEU A 277 1.39 -8.53 -7.83
CA LEU A 277 1.55 -9.93 -8.23
C LEU A 277 2.75 -10.14 -9.17
N ARG A 278 2.98 -9.22 -10.11
CA ARG A 278 4.09 -9.28 -11.07
C ARG A 278 5.44 -9.02 -10.40
N ASN A 279 5.53 -8.05 -9.50
CA ASN A 279 6.76 -7.79 -8.75
C ASN A 279 7.09 -8.98 -7.82
N LYS A 280 6.06 -9.66 -7.28
CA LYS A 280 6.21 -10.85 -6.43
C LYS A 280 6.58 -12.12 -7.21
N LYS A 281 5.99 -12.35 -8.40
CA LYS A 281 6.46 -13.41 -9.32
C LYS A 281 7.88 -13.17 -9.81
N ASN A 282 8.26 -11.92 -10.07
CA ASN A 282 9.66 -11.57 -10.42
C ASN A 282 10.64 -11.85 -9.28
N LYS A 283 10.22 -11.77 -8.00
CA LYS A 283 11.05 -12.19 -6.85
C LYS A 283 11.35 -13.69 -6.83
N ASN A 284 10.48 -14.52 -7.43
CA ASN A 284 10.68 -15.98 -7.54
C ASN A 284 11.35 -16.40 -8.87
N ILE A 285 11.50 -15.49 -9.84
CA ILE A 285 12.10 -15.78 -11.17
C ILE A 285 13.54 -15.23 -11.28
N LEU A 286 13.99 -14.36 -10.36
CA LEU A 286 15.36 -13.84 -10.36
C LEU A 286 16.35 -14.78 -9.64
N MET A 287 16.57 -15.98 -10.20
CA MET A 287 17.89 -16.65 -10.15
C MET A 287 18.00 -17.77 -11.20
N THR A 288 18.15 -17.39 -12.47
CA THR A 288 19.07 -18.07 -13.38
C THR A 288 19.83 -16.98 -14.12
N ASN A 289 20.93 -16.53 -13.50
CA ASN A 289 21.99 -15.87 -14.25
C ASN A 289 22.46 -16.85 -15.31
N ASN A 290 22.31 -16.48 -16.58
CA ASN A 290 23.17 -16.78 -17.72
C ASN A 290 22.37 -16.46 -18.98
N LEU A 291 22.46 -15.22 -19.46
CA LEU A 291 22.31 -14.81 -20.86
C LEU A 291 22.43 -13.28 -20.94
N CYS A 292 23.65 -12.79 -20.71
CA CYS A 292 24.09 -11.52 -21.27
C CYS A 292 25.43 -11.78 -21.94
N GLU A 293 25.41 -12.07 -23.23
CA GLU A 293 26.45 -11.60 -24.14
C GLU A 293 25.85 -11.52 -25.55
N GLU A 294 25.37 -10.33 -25.92
CA GLU A 294 25.27 -9.95 -27.33
C GLU A 294 26.71 -9.83 -27.85
N THR A 295 27.23 -10.91 -28.41
CA THR A 295 28.48 -10.90 -29.17
C THR A 295 28.16 -10.48 -30.61
N TYR A 296 28.41 -9.22 -30.92
CA TYR A 296 28.72 -8.81 -32.29
C TYR A 296 30.19 -9.14 -32.52
N GLU A 297 30.50 -10.23 -33.24
CA GLU A 297 31.61 -10.30 -34.22
C GLU A 297 31.34 -11.46 -35.21
N LEU A 298 31.41 -11.18 -36.50
CA LEU A 298 31.54 -12.13 -37.61
C LEU A 298 32.61 -11.55 -38.55
N PRO A 299 33.28 -12.36 -39.39
CA PRO A 299 33.61 -13.79 -39.31
C PRO A 299 35.12 -14.04 -39.59
N VAL A 300 35.54 -15.31 -39.61
CA VAL A 300 36.41 -15.96 -40.66
C VAL A 300 37.43 -16.97 -40.09
N TYR A 301 37.16 -18.22 -40.46
CA TYR A 301 38.06 -19.36 -40.79
C TYR A 301 38.80 -20.19 -39.72
N THR A 302 38.29 -21.43 -39.60
CA THR A 302 38.94 -22.75 -39.69
C THR A 302 40.23 -23.04 -38.92
N SER A 303 40.21 -24.13 -38.13
CA SER A 303 40.93 -25.37 -38.42
C SER A 303 40.85 -26.32 -37.22
N GLU A 304 40.87 -27.60 -37.52
CA GLU A 304 40.59 -28.78 -36.69
C GLU A 304 41.51 -28.98 -35.47
N GLU A 305 40.99 -29.83 -34.56
CA GLU A 305 41.66 -30.74 -33.62
C GLU A 305 43.18 -30.63 -33.39
N HIS A 306 43.61 -30.56 -32.12
CA HIS A 306 44.22 -31.73 -31.47
C HIS A 306 44.52 -31.49 -29.97
N ASP A 307 44.28 -32.54 -29.19
CA ASP A 307 44.79 -32.78 -27.85
C ASP A 307 46.32 -32.59 -27.74
N ARG A 308 46.78 -32.01 -26.61
CA ARG A 308 47.76 -32.59 -25.65
C ARG A 308 48.53 -31.52 -24.85
N ASN A 309 48.35 -31.61 -23.54
CA ASN A 309 49.36 -31.54 -22.47
C ASN A 309 50.67 -30.72 -22.65
N SER A 310 50.81 -29.78 -21.70
CA SER A 310 51.96 -29.62 -20.77
C SER A 310 53.02 -28.55 -21.03
N GLN A 311 53.38 -27.93 -19.89
CA GLN A 311 54.63 -27.24 -19.52
C GLN A 311 54.79 -25.73 -19.83
N TYR A 312 54.58 -24.96 -18.76
CA TYR A 312 55.54 -24.02 -18.15
C TYR A 312 56.44 -23.22 -19.11
N ARG A 313 56.11 -21.93 -19.33
CA ARG A 313 57.11 -20.86 -19.48
C ARG A 313 56.60 -19.53 -18.94
N ASN A 314 57.37 -18.97 -18.00
CA ASN A 314 57.25 -17.60 -17.52
C ASN A 314 57.76 -16.64 -18.60
N TYR A 315 57.01 -15.57 -18.87
CA TYR A 315 57.51 -14.44 -19.64
C TYR A 315 57.29 -13.13 -18.88
N ASN A 316 58.41 -12.43 -18.64
CA ASN A 316 58.47 -11.04 -18.20
C ASN A 316 57.90 -10.13 -19.28
N VAL A 317 57.02 -9.20 -18.89
CA VAL A 317 56.70 -8.04 -19.72
C VAL A 317 56.78 -6.78 -18.87
N THR A 318 57.67 -5.88 -19.30
CA THR A 318 58.00 -4.57 -18.73
C THR A 318 56.89 -3.56 -18.98
N TYR A 319 56.58 -2.76 -17.95
CA TYR A 319 55.65 -1.62 -18.04
C TYR A 319 56.32 -0.42 -18.71
N GLN A 320 55.67 0.16 -19.71
CA GLN A 320 55.89 1.55 -20.13
C GLN A 320 54.61 2.34 -19.87
N SER A 321 54.70 3.25 -18.90
CA SER A 321 53.73 4.31 -18.64
C SER A 321 53.99 5.46 -19.61
N LEU A 322 52.94 5.98 -20.24
CA LEU A 322 52.95 7.29 -20.88
C LEU A 322 51.86 8.14 -20.21
N GLU A 323 52.30 8.99 -19.28
CA GLU A 323 51.59 10.20 -18.87
C GLU A 323 51.81 11.28 -19.93
N ASN A 324 50.71 11.85 -20.43
CA ASN A 324 50.46 13.30 -20.41
C ASN A 324 49.01 13.59 -20.78
#